data_AF-A0A522C7Z0-F1
#
_entry.id   AF-A0A522C7Z0-F1
#
_cell.length_a   1.000
_cell.length_b   1.000
_cell.length_c   1.000
_cell.angle_alpha   90.00
_cell.angle_beta   90.00
_cell.angle_gamma   90.00
#
_symmetry.space_group_name_H-M   'P 1'
#
loop_
_entity.id
_entity.type
_entity.pdbx_description
1 polymer ?
#
loop_
_entity_poly.entity_id
_entity_poly.type
_entity_poly.pdbx_seq_one_letter_code
_entity_poly.pdbx_strand_id
1 'polypeptide(L)'
;MGEPLKARVARVVAGGVHALLDRIEDQAPGAMLAQALREADGVIADVRHELGSVAAGRHQAQQQHAHLNREHETLSVQLEEALGRGREDLARAAVARQLDIEAQLPVLETTLADLARREAELRGYVEALLAKRREIGPDGGTRGPGLQQAAQLKELEELVRSNKIEERLAQLKAGRE
;
A
#
# COMPACT_ATOMS: atom_id res chain seq x y z
N MET A 1 10.77 -15.36 -18.11
CA MET A 1 10.19 -14.03 -17.80
C MET A 1 9.51 -14.15 -16.45
N GLY A 2 9.92 -13.35 -15.46
CA GLY A 2 9.27 -13.34 -14.15
C GLY A 2 7.86 -12.75 -14.23
N GLU A 3 7.02 -13.07 -13.25
CA GLU A 3 5.66 -12.55 -13.17
C GLU A 3 5.64 -11.01 -12.96
N PRO A 4 4.77 -10.25 -13.64
CA PRO A 4 4.67 -8.81 -13.47
C PRO A 4 4.18 -8.41 -12.07
N LEU A 5 4.66 -7.27 -11.55
CA LEU A 5 4.34 -6.80 -10.20
C LEU A 5 2.83 -6.74 -9.94
N LYS A 6 2.04 -6.21 -10.88
CA LYS A 6 0.58 -6.14 -10.76
C LYS A 6 -0.09 -7.50 -10.54
N ALA A 7 0.40 -8.55 -11.21
CA ALA A 7 -0.13 -9.91 -11.02
C ALA A 7 0.25 -10.47 -9.64
N ARG A 8 1.47 -10.20 -9.17
CA ARG A 8 1.90 -10.54 -7.80
C ARG A 8 1.08 -9.85 -6.73
N VAL A 9 0.83 -8.54 -6.88
CA VAL A 9 -0.05 -7.77 -6.00
C VAL A 9 -1.45 -8.36 -5.99
N ALA A 10 -2.03 -8.61 -7.17
CA ALA A 10 -3.37 -9.18 -7.30
C ALA A 10 -3.46 -10.55 -6.61
N ARG A 11 -2.45 -11.41 -6.75
CA ARG A 11 -2.40 -12.71 -6.07
C ARG A 11 -2.41 -12.55 -4.55
N VAL A 12 -1.54 -11.70 -3.99
CA VAL A 12 -1.46 -11.53 -2.54
C VAL A 12 -2.75 -10.94 -1.98
N VAL A 13 -3.34 -9.94 -2.65
CA VAL A 13 -4.59 -9.31 -2.21
C VAL A 13 -5.78 -10.30 -2.31
N ALA A 14 -5.85 -11.09 -3.38
CA ALA A 14 -6.92 -12.07 -3.60
C ALA A 14 -6.74 -13.37 -2.77
N GLY A 15 -5.53 -13.70 -2.35
CA GLY A 15 -5.22 -14.87 -1.52
C GLY A 15 -5.77 -14.72 -0.11
N GLY A 16 -7.00 -15.19 0.13
CA GLY A 16 -7.71 -15.06 1.41
C GLY A 16 -7.33 -16.10 2.47
N VAL A 17 -7.50 -15.71 3.74
CA VAL A 17 -7.39 -16.63 4.90
C VAL A 17 -8.45 -17.73 4.80
N HIS A 18 -9.66 -17.44 4.32
CA HIS A 18 -10.69 -18.47 4.05
C HIS A 18 -10.29 -19.44 2.94
N ALA A 19 -9.70 -18.97 1.83
CA ALA A 19 -9.20 -19.85 0.76
C ALA A 19 -8.00 -20.71 1.19
N LEU A 20 -7.24 -20.23 2.18
CA LEU A 20 -6.22 -21.03 2.86
C LEU A 20 -6.87 -22.03 3.83
N LEU A 21 -7.84 -21.61 4.64
CA LEU A 21 -8.59 -22.45 5.60
C LEU A 21 -9.35 -23.58 4.91
N ASP A 22 -10.01 -23.33 3.78
CA ASP A 22 -10.72 -24.33 2.97
C ASP A 22 -9.77 -25.39 2.37
N ARG A 23 -8.46 -25.12 2.31
CA ARG A 23 -7.42 -26.09 1.90
C ARG A 23 -6.72 -26.76 3.09
N ILE A 24 -7.02 -26.33 4.32
CA ILE A 24 -6.49 -26.88 5.56
C ILE A 24 -7.51 -27.89 6.11
N GLU A 25 -7.77 -28.97 5.38
CA GLU A 25 -8.49 -30.09 5.97
C GLU A 25 -7.55 -31.06 6.70
N ASP A 26 -6.21 -30.97 6.55
CA ASP A 26 -5.33 -31.90 7.31
C ASP A 26 -3.87 -31.52 7.65
N GLN A 27 -3.20 -30.47 7.11
CA GLN A 27 -1.79 -30.20 7.51
C GLN A 27 -1.35 -28.72 7.63
N ALA A 28 -0.80 -28.39 8.81
CA ALA A 28 0.02 -27.23 9.16
C ALA A 28 -0.45 -25.80 8.76
N PRO A 29 -1.65 -25.36 9.21
CA PRO A 29 -2.19 -24.01 8.98
C PRO A 29 -1.21 -22.87 9.27
N GLY A 30 -0.48 -22.97 10.39
CA GLY A 30 0.44 -21.92 10.83
C GLY A 30 1.62 -21.70 9.87
N ALA A 31 2.15 -22.77 9.27
CA ALA A 31 3.28 -22.66 8.34
C ALA A 31 2.85 -21.99 7.02
N MET A 32 1.65 -22.30 6.54
CA MET A 32 1.08 -21.67 5.34
C MET A 32 0.79 -20.19 5.55
N LEU A 33 0.19 -19.82 6.69
CA LEU A 33 -0.04 -18.41 7.05
C LEU A 33 1.28 -17.64 7.16
N ALA A 34 2.29 -18.22 7.81
CA ALA A 34 3.62 -17.61 7.92
C ALA A 34 4.27 -17.41 6.55
N GLN A 35 4.08 -18.35 5.61
CA GLN A 35 4.56 -18.21 4.24
C GLN A 35 3.81 -17.12 3.47
N ALA A 36 2.48 -17.04 3.61
CA ALA A 36 1.67 -15.99 3.00
C ALA A 36 2.06 -14.59 3.51
N LEU A 37 2.36 -14.46 4.80
CA LEU A 37 2.87 -13.21 5.38
C LEU A 37 4.22 -12.82 4.78
N ARG A 38 5.16 -13.77 4.66
CA ARG A 38 6.46 -13.52 4.00
C ARG A 38 6.31 -13.11 2.54
N GLU A 39 5.42 -13.75 1.80
CA GLU A 39 5.12 -13.37 0.41
C GLU A 39 4.56 -11.95 0.34
N ALA A 40 3.60 -11.61 1.22
CA ALA A 40 3.04 -10.27 1.29
C ALA A 40 4.09 -9.22 1.63
N ASP A 41 4.97 -9.47 2.61
CA ASP A 41 6.06 -8.55 2.97
C ASP A 41 7.05 -8.36 1.81
N GLY A 42 7.37 -9.42 1.06
CA GLY A 42 8.21 -9.34 -0.13
C GLY A 42 7.58 -8.48 -1.23
N VAL A 43 6.29 -8.69 -1.54
CA VAL A 43 5.58 -7.86 -2.52
C VAL A 43 5.47 -6.41 -2.05
N ILE A 44 5.21 -6.17 -0.76
CA ILE A 44 5.16 -4.81 -0.19
C ILE A 44 6.51 -4.10 -0.37
N ALA A 45 7.63 -4.78 -0.11
CA ALA A 45 8.96 -4.22 -0.30
C ALA A 45 9.20 -3.82 -1.77
N ASP A 46 8.81 -4.66 -2.72
CA ASP A 46 8.96 -4.37 -4.15
C ASP A 46 8.10 -3.18 -4.60
N VAL A 47 6.82 -3.13 -4.20
CA VAL A 47 5.94 -2.00 -4.52
C VAL A 47 6.47 -0.71 -3.91
N ARG A 48 7.00 -0.74 -2.67
CA ARG A 48 7.61 0.43 -2.03
C ARG A 48 8.89 0.89 -2.73
N HIS A 49 9.70 -0.04 -3.21
CA HIS A 49 10.88 0.29 -3.99
C HIS A 49 10.51 1.03 -5.28
N GLU A 50 9.58 0.46 -6.06
CA GLU A 50 9.08 1.11 -7.29
C GLU A 50 8.42 2.46 -7.00
N LEU A 51 7.63 2.56 -5.92
CA LEU A 51 7.03 3.81 -5.48
C LEU A 51 8.10 4.88 -5.20
N GLY A 52 9.19 4.51 -4.54
CA GLY A 52 10.32 5.40 -4.29
C GLY A 52 10.98 5.90 -5.58
N SER A 53 11.20 4.99 -6.54
CA SER A 53 11.75 5.35 -7.86
C SER A 53 10.83 6.29 -8.64
N VAL A 54 9.53 6.01 -8.68
CA VAL A 54 8.54 6.87 -9.36
C VAL A 54 8.44 8.23 -8.69
N ALA A 55 8.42 8.28 -7.35
CA ALA A 55 8.38 9.54 -6.61
C ALA A 55 9.63 10.39 -6.87
N ALA A 56 10.83 9.79 -6.87
CA ALA A 56 12.08 10.48 -7.19
C ALA A 56 12.06 11.03 -8.62
N GLY A 57 11.63 10.22 -9.59
CA GLY A 57 11.48 10.65 -10.98
C GLY A 57 10.50 11.82 -11.13
N ARG A 58 9.36 11.77 -10.42
CA ARG A 58 8.39 12.88 -10.42
C ARG A 58 9.01 14.15 -9.86
N HIS A 59 9.71 14.06 -8.74
CA HIS A 59 10.37 15.23 -8.13
C HIS A 59 11.42 15.84 -9.06
N GLN A 60 12.23 15.03 -9.75
CA GLN A 60 13.19 15.52 -10.73
C GLN A 60 12.50 16.23 -11.90
N ALA A 61 11.43 15.62 -12.46
CA ALA A 61 10.66 16.23 -13.54
C ALA A 61 10.00 17.56 -13.10
N GLN A 62 9.53 17.65 -11.85
CA GLN A 62 8.98 18.89 -11.30
C GLN A 62 10.04 19.98 -11.15
N GLN A 63 11.24 19.63 -10.69
CA GLN A 63 12.35 20.58 -10.60
C GLN A 63 12.76 21.10 -11.98
N GLN A 64 12.80 20.23 -12.98
CA GLN A 64 13.07 20.64 -14.37
C GLN A 64 11.99 21.58 -14.90
N HIS A 65 10.70 21.28 -14.64
CA HIS A 65 9.59 22.13 -15.07
C HIS A 65 9.67 23.52 -14.43
N ALA A 66 9.90 23.57 -13.11
CA ALA A 66 10.09 24.81 -12.38
C ALA A 66 11.35 25.58 -12.80
N HIS A 67 12.39 24.89 -13.27
CA HIS A 67 13.58 25.53 -13.82
C HIS A 67 13.28 26.20 -15.17
N LEU A 68 12.64 25.47 -16.09
CA LEU A 68 12.26 25.99 -17.41
C LEU A 68 11.29 27.17 -17.30
N ASN A 69 10.32 27.14 -16.39
CA ASN A 69 9.42 28.27 -16.15
C ASN A 69 10.16 29.53 -15.66
N ARG A 70 11.09 29.37 -14.70
CA ARG A 70 11.91 30.51 -14.23
C ARG A 70 12.82 31.06 -15.33
N GLU A 71 13.35 30.17 -16.18
CA GLU A 71 14.13 30.58 -17.35
C GLU A 71 13.26 31.39 -18.33
N HIS A 72 12.04 30.92 -18.62
CA HIS A 72 11.09 31.62 -19.48
C HIS A 72 10.69 33.00 -18.93
N GLU A 73 10.42 33.11 -17.64
CA GLU A 73 10.15 34.38 -16.96
C GLU A 73 11.34 35.35 -17.07
N THR A 74 12.56 34.84 -16.88
CA THR A 74 13.79 35.64 -17.00
C THR A 74 14.00 36.12 -18.44
N LEU A 75 13.78 35.25 -19.42
CA LEU A 75 13.87 35.61 -20.84
C LEU A 75 12.81 36.65 -21.24
N SER A 76 11.62 36.61 -20.64
CA SER A 76 10.57 37.62 -20.86
C SER A 76 11.06 39.02 -20.45
N VAL A 77 11.69 39.15 -19.28
CA VAL A 77 12.25 40.42 -18.81
C VAL A 77 13.40 40.88 -19.72
N GLN A 78 14.29 39.98 -20.12
CA GLN A 78 15.41 40.29 -21.01
C GLN A 78 14.95 40.71 -22.41
N LEU A 79 13.87 40.11 -22.91
CA LEU A 79 13.25 40.44 -24.18
C LEU A 79 12.73 41.88 -24.17
N GLU A 80 12.01 42.28 -23.12
CA GLU A 80 11.52 43.66 -22.95
C GLU A 80 12.67 44.67 -22.91
N GLU A 81 13.75 44.37 -22.18
CA GLU A 81 14.94 45.21 -22.10
C GLU A 81 15.66 45.34 -23.46
N ALA A 82 15.79 44.23 -24.19
CA ALA A 82 16.43 44.21 -25.51
C ALA A 82 15.63 45.03 -26.54
N LEU A 83 14.30 44.88 -26.55
CA LEU A 83 13.41 45.67 -27.40
C LEU A 83 13.46 47.16 -27.06
N GLY A 84 13.44 47.51 -25.76
CA GLY A 84 13.57 48.90 -25.31
C GLY A 84 14.89 49.57 -25.71
N ARG A 85 15.94 48.77 -25.92
CA ARG A 85 17.26 49.23 -26.39
C ARG A 85 17.47 49.09 -27.90
N GLY A 86 16.47 48.64 -28.66
CA GLY A 86 16.58 48.40 -30.10
C GLY A 86 17.53 47.27 -30.49
N ARG A 87 17.87 46.37 -29.56
CA ARG A 87 18.75 45.22 -29.80
C ARG A 87 17.94 44.01 -30.27
N GLU A 88 17.45 44.10 -31.50
CA GLU A 88 16.57 43.08 -32.05
C GLU A 88 17.22 41.70 -32.21
N ASP A 89 18.54 41.63 -32.36
CA ASP A 89 19.30 40.39 -32.42
C ASP A 89 19.20 39.59 -31.12
N LEU A 90 19.36 40.26 -29.98
CA LEU A 90 19.18 39.66 -28.64
C LEU A 90 17.71 39.29 -28.40
N ALA A 91 16.78 40.15 -28.81
CA ALA A 91 15.35 39.87 -28.72
C ALA A 91 14.97 38.60 -29.50
N ARG A 92 15.45 38.46 -30.74
CA ARG A 92 15.22 37.26 -31.57
C ARG A 92 15.78 36.00 -30.92
N ALA A 93 16.98 36.08 -30.32
CA ALA A 93 17.58 34.95 -29.61
C ALA A 93 16.76 34.56 -28.36
N ALA A 94 16.29 35.53 -27.59
CA ALA A 94 15.45 35.27 -26.42
C ALA A 94 14.12 34.61 -26.80
N VAL A 95 13.44 35.12 -27.84
CA VAL A 95 12.18 34.53 -28.36
C VAL A 95 12.41 33.10 -28.84
N ALA A 96 13.48 32.83 -29.58
CA ALA A 96 13.78 31.47 -30.03
C ALA A 96 13.91 30.50 -28.85
N ARG A 97 14.61 30.90 -27.78
CA ARG A 97 14.73 30.10 -26.57
C ARG A 97 13.39 29.94 -25.83
N GLN A 98 12.56 30.97 -25.77
CA GLN A 98 11.22 30.86 -25.17
C GLN A 98 10.35 29.85 -25.91
N LEU A 99 10.34 29.88 -27.25
CA LEU A 99 9.59 28.92 -28.05
C LEU A 99 10.08 27.48 -27.83
N ASP A 100 11.40 27.28 -27.71
CA ASP A 100 11.95 25.96 -27.38
C ASP A 100 11.49 25.46 -26.01
N ILE A 101 11.41 26.36 -25.01
CA ILE A 101 10.91 26.03 -23.67
C ILE A 101 9.41 25.72 -23.72
N GLU A 102 8.62 26.56 -24.38
CA GLU A 102 7.17 26.39 -24.54
C GLU A 102 6.81 25.07 -25.26
N ALA A 103 7.66 24.61 -26.18
CA ALA A 103 7.50 23.31 -26.82
C ALA A 103 7.83 22.13 -25.87
N GLN A 104 8.74 22.31 -24.91
CA GLN A 104 9.16 21.27 -23.97
C GLN A 104 8.20 21.11 -22.78
N LEU A 105 7.63 22.20 -22.29
CA LEU A 105 6.77 22.19 -21.09
C LEU A 105 5.59 21.20 -21.19
N PRO A 106 4.82 21.12 -22.29
CA PRO A 106 3.70 20.18 -22.41
C PRO A 106 4.12 18.70 -22.33
N VAL A 107 5.30 18.37 -22.87
CA VAL A 107 5.85 17.01 -22.82
C VAL A 107 6.21 16.65 -21.38
N LEU A 108 6.82 17.59 -20.65
CA LEU A 108 7.19 17.41 -19.26
C LEU A 108 5.96 17.33 -18.34
N GLU A 109 4.93 18.12 -18.62
CA GLU A 109 3.63 18.07 -17.92
C GLU A 109 2.93 16.73 -18.13
N THR A 110 2.94 16.19 -19.35
CA THR A 110 2.41 14.86 -19.65
C THR A 110 3.17 13.79 -18.85
N THR A 111 4.50 13.88 -18.84
CA THR A 111 5.36 12.98 -18.06
C THR A 111 5.06 13.07 -16.57
N LEU A 112 4.85 14.28 -16.04
CA LEU A 112 4.49 14.51 -14.64
C LEU A 112 3.13 13.90 -14.30
N ALA A 113 2.13 14.06 -15.17
CA ALA A 113 0.81 13.46 -15.00
C ALA A 113 0.89 11.92 -14.98
N ASP A 114 1.70 11.34 -15.86
CA ASP A 114 1.94 9.89 -15.90
C ASP A 114 2.59 9.37 -14.61
N LEU A 115 3.64 10.05 -14.15
CA LEU A 115 4.33 9.70 -12.92
C LEU A 115 3.42 9.84 -11.70
N ALA A 116 2.61 10.90 -11.63
CA ALA A 116 1.64 11.11 -10.55
C ALA A 116 0.56 10.01 -10.52
N ARG A 117 0.05 9.59 -11.69
CA ARG A 117 -0.90 8.48 -11.78
C ARG A 117 -0.29 7.16 -11.29
N ARG A 118 0.92 6.84 -11.73
CA ARG A 118 1.65 5.63 -11.29
C ARG A 118 1.94 5.65 -9.79
N GLU A 119 2.34 6.80 -9.25
CA GLU A 119 2.59 6.98 -7.83
C GLU A 119 1.31 6.70 -7.01
N ALA A 120 0.16 7.22 -7.45
CA ALA A 120 -1.13 6.97 -6.80
C ALA A 120 -1.54 5.49 -6.87
N GLU A 121 -1.36 4.83 -8.02
CA GLU A 121 -1.62 3.39 -8.17
C GLU A 121 -0.78 2.55 -7.22
N LEU A 122 0.55 2.80 -7.17
CA LEU A 122 1.47 2.08 -6.29
C LEU A 122 1.15 2.32 -4.80
N ARG A 123 0.77 3.55 -4.41
CA ARG A 123 0.30 3.82 -3.04
C ARG A 123 -0.95 3.00 -2.71
N GLY A 124 -1.92 2.93 -3.62
CA GLY A 124 -3.11 2.10 -3.45
C GLY A 124 -2.77 0.61 -3.29
N TYR A 125 -1.79 0.10 -4.04
CA TYR A 125 -1.29 -1.27 -3.86
C TYR A 125 -0.66 -1.48 -2.48
N VAL A 126 0.17 -0.54 -1.99
CA VAL A 126 0.74 -0.64 -0.64
C VAL A 126 -0.37 -0.69 0.42
N GLU A 127 -1.38 0.17 0.31
CA GLU A 127 -2.51 0.19 1.25
C GLU A 127 -3.28 -1.13 1.24
N ALA A 128 -3.62 -1.65 0.06
CA ALA A 128 -4.32 -2.92 -0.08
C ALA A 128 -3.51 -4.10 0.49
N LEU A 129 -2.21 -4.15 0.21
CA LEU A 129 -1.32 -5.20 0.70
C LEU A 129 -1.13 -5.13 2.23
N LEU A 130 -1.01 -3.93 2.80
CA LEU A 130 -0.91 -3.76 4.25
C LEU A 130 -2.21 -4.15 4.96
N ALA A 131 -3.36 -3.79 4.38
CA ALA A 131 -4.66 -4.24 4.88
C ALA A 131 -4.75 -5.77 4.85
N LYS A 132 -4.31 -6.38 3.74
CA LYS A 132 -4.31 -7.84 3.61
C LYS A 132 -3.36 -8.53 4.57
N ARG A 133 -2.15 -8.01 4.74
CA ARG A 133 -1.17 -8.53 5.70
C ARG A 133 -1.73 -8.49 7.13
N ARG A 134 -2.47 -7.44 7.49
CA ARG A 134 -3.12 -7.32 8.80
C ARG A 134 -4.24 -8.35 8.99
N GLU A 135 -5.02 -8.65 7.95
CA GLU A 135 -6.03 -9.71 7.96
C GLU A 135 -5.42 -11.09 8.24
N ILE A 136 -4.28 -11.40 7.62
CA ILE A 136 -3.58 -12.69 7.78
C ILE A 136 -2.80 -12.76 9.11
N GLY A 137 -2.31 -11.62 9.60
CA GLY A 137 -1.50 -11.52 10.80
C GLY A 137 -2.25 -11.87 12.10
N PRO A 138 -1.51 -12.10 13.20
CA PRO A 138 -2.08 -12.53 14.48
C PRO A 138 -3.19 -11.59 14.98
N ASP A 139 -3.08 -10.28 14.75
CA ASP A 139 -4.09 -9.29 15.18
C ASP A 139 -5.42 -9.34 14.39
N GLY A 140 -5.43 -9.88 13.18
CA GLY A 140 -6.62 -10.00 12.32
C GLY A 140 -7.37 -11.32 12.47
N GLY A 141 -6.69 -12.39 12.87
CA GLY A 141 -7.27 -13.74 13.07
C GLY A 141 -7.57 -14.12 14.52
N THR A 142 -6.88 -13.55 15.51
CA THR A 142 -7.05 -13.97 16.93
C THR A 142 -8.23 -13.32 17.66
N ARG A 143 -8.93 -12.35 17.05
CA ARG A 143 -10.19 -11.78 17.56
C ARG A 143 -11.41 -12.20 16.73
N GLY A 144 -11.38 -13.36 16.10
CA GLY A 144 -12.60 -13.95 15.55
C GLY A 144 -13.56 -14.37 16.68
N PRO A 145 -14.88 -14.15 16.55
CA PRO A 145 -15.87 -14.52 17.56
C PRO A 145 -15.77 -15.99 17.98
N GLY A 146 -15.26 -16.89 17.13
CA GLY A 146 -15.07 -18.32 17.45
C GLY A 146 -14.11 -18.62 18.60
N LEU A 147 -13.04 -17.84 18.82
CA LEU A 147 -12.12 -18.07 19.95
C LEU A 147 -12.69 -17.54 21.27
N GLN A 148 -13.44 -16.42 21.22
CA GLN A 148 -14.22 -15.97 22.37
C GLN A 148 -15.35 -16.94 22.70
N GLN A 149 -16.03 -17.49 21.67
CA GLN A 149 -17.05 -18.52 21.86
C GLN A 149 -16.43 -19.79 22.47
N ALA A 150 -15.26 -20.24 22.00
CA ALA A 150 -14.59 -21.41 22.55
C ALA A 150 -14.11 -21.21 24.00
N ALA A 151 -13.61 -20.02 24.34
CA ALA A 151 -13.26 -19.68 25.72
C ALA A 151 -14.50 -19.61 26.62
N GLN A 152 -15.59 -18.98 26.15
CA GLN A 152 -16.88 -18.91 26.86
C GLN A 152 -17.50 -20.30 27.04
N LEU A 153 -17.41 -21.18 26.04
CA LEU A 153 -17.90 -22.55 26.12
C LEU A 153 -17.12 -23.37 27.14
N LYS A 154 -15.78 -23.22 27.17
CA LYS A 154 -14.94 -23.89 28.17
C LYS A 154 -15.25 -23.41 29.60
N GLU A 155 -15.43 -22.11 29.78
CA GLU A 155 -15.82 -21.52 31.07
C GLU A 155 -17.22 -22.02 31.52
N LEU A 156 -18.16 -22.14 30.58
CA LEU A 156 -19.48 -22.71 30.84
C LEU A 156 -19.41 -24.20 31.21
N GLU A 157 -18.57 -24.98 30.53
CA GLU A 157 -18.33 -26.39 30.85
C GLU A 157 -17.71 -26.56 32.24
N GLU A 158 -16.78 -25.70 32.63
CA GLU A 158 -16.18 -25.70 33.98
C GLU A 158 -17.20 -25.36 35.06
N LEU A 159 -18.07 -24.37 34.81
CA LEU A 159 -19.17 -24.02 35.72
C LEU A 159 -20.22 -25.12 35.84
N VAL A 160 -20.59 -25.77 34.74
CA VAL A 160 -21.53 -26.91 34.73
C VAL A 160 -20.91 -28.08 35.48
N ARG A 161 -19.61 -28.35 35.30
CA ARG A 161 -18.90 -29.41 36.03
C ARG A 161 -18.86 -29.12 37.54
N SER A 162 -18.58 -27.88 37.93
CA SER A 162 -18.56 -27.47 39.34
C SER A 162 -19.92 -27.69 40.02
N ASN A 163 -21.00 -27.19 39.41
CA ASN A 163 -22.35 -27.39 39.95
C ASN A 163 -22.72 -28.87 40.08
N LYS A 164 -22.34 -29.70 39.10
CA LYS A 164 -22.65 -31.13 39.12
C LYS A 164 -21.88 -31.88 40.22
N ILE A 165 -20.68 -31.42 40.58
CA ILE A 165 -19.92 -31.94 41.71
C ILE A 165 -20.60 -31.56 43.03
N GLU A 166 -21.04 -30.31 43.17
CA GLU A 166 -21.76 -29.86 44.37
C GLU A 166 -23.07 -30.62 44.57
N GLU A 167 -23.83 -30.84 43.50
CA GLU A 167 -25.09 -31.59 43.55
C GLU A 167 -24.86 -33.06 43.98
N ARG A 168 -23.79 -33.70 43.48
CA ARG A 168 -23.40 -35.06 43.91
C ARG A 168 -22.97 -35.11 45.37
N LEU A 169 -22.24 -34.10 45.85
CA LEU A 169 -21.85 -34.01 47.25
C LEU A 169 -23.06 -33.81 48.17
N ALA A 170 -24.04 -33.01 47.75
CA ALA A 170 -25.28 -32.81 48.49
C ALA A 170 -26.11 -34.10 48.58
N GLN A 171 -26.24 -34.84 47.48
CA GLN A 171 -26.94 -36.15 47.46
C GLN A 171 -26.28 -37.19 48.37
N LEU A 172 -24.93 -37.23 48.40
CA LEU A 172 -24.19 -38.13 49.28
C LEU A 172 -24.28 -37.75 50.76
N LYS A 173 -24.43 -36.47 51.07
CA LYS A 173 -24.66 -35.99 52.44
C LYS A 173 -26.09 -36.29 52.90
N ALA A 174 -27.09 -36.05 52.04
CA ALA A 174 -28.49 -36.31 52.33
C ALA A 174 -28.84 -37.81 52.44
N GLY A 175 -28.07 -38.69 51.79
CA GLY A 175 -28.22 -40.14 51.91
C GLY A 175 -27.50 -40.78 53.10
N ARG A 176 -26.87 -39.97 53.98
CA ARG A 176 -26.10 -40.43 55.14
C ARG A 176 -26.72 -40.02 56.50
N GLU A 177 -27.81 -39.25 56.46
CA GLU A 177 -28.73 -39.01 57.59
C GLU A 177 -29.93 -39.95 57.50
#